data_AF-A0AAE9XH60-F1
#
_entry.id   AF-A0AAE9XH60-F1
#
_cell.length_a   1.000
_cell.length_b   1.000
_cell.length_c   1.000
_cell.angle_alpha   90.00
_cell.angle_beta   90.00
_cell.angle_gamma   90.00
#
_symmetry.space_group_name_H-M   'P 1'
#
loop_
_entity.id
_entity.type
_entity.pdbx_description
1 polymer ?
#
loop_
_entity_poly.entity_id
_entity_poly.type
_entity_poly.pdbx_seq_one_letter_code
_entity_poly.pdbx_strand_id
1 'polypeptide(L)'
;MKWIVLLFLLAFVLHYPLQTLTIVAFIVSINLFLHKREEKNSLKTEINETHKNTDNSNPNDLMIYNSAQNETVNYHGSKSINSFDGLEIGEIILMDWLENKKQTDLPPDYFSIFYEINYNISINKLASNNYIRTSTPSESLYSLKIKDLKEILKNNSLKVSGKKAELIKRIQDNVEEYLYANTVPKCWSLTNQGKKIIEKYHLLIWAHKNRSHDTCVTPYSVVPYLDSNLGPEEIAYNISKKSFIKNLKDFKYDMATNDLMYQRKLLLSENKLEEALYCVMFALILQLTGLGNSDKDYIYVHKYNVYTSDLKAEIIKLQSMLSLPNSELEEYLMQAYKKIEQDLSSIRLFHNEEELLTCFRTLMYLSKEEYYSIIESWIQRMPDKYR
;
A
#
# COMPACT_ATOMS: atom_id res chain seq x y z
N MET A 1 16.44 -42.05 23.43
CA MET A 1 15.77 -40.95 24.16
C MET A 1 14.48 -40.45 23.50
N LYS A 2 14.41 -40.26 22.18
CA LYS A 2 13.22 -39.71 21.47
C LYS A 2 11.94 -40.58 21.57
N TRP A 3 12.06 -41.91 21.67
CA TRP A 3 10.89 -42.82 21.72
C TRP A 3 10.23 -42.91 23.11
N ILE A 4 10.97 -42.68 24.20
CA ILE A 4 10.46 -42.72 25.57
C ILE A 4 9.57 -41.50 25.86
N VAL A 5 9.90 -40.34 25.27
CA VAL A 5 9.10 -39.11 25.38
C VAL A 5 7.78 -39.23 24.61
N LEU A 6 7.79 -39.93 23.47
CA LEU A 6 6.59 -40.15 22.66
C LEU A 6 5.57 -41.08 23.36
N LEU A 7 6.05 -42.12 24.04
CA LEU A 7 5.22 -43.04 24.83
C LEU A 7 4.60 -42.36 26.07
N PHE A 8 5.34 -41.46 26.73
CA PHE A 8 4.81 -40.68 27.86
C PHE A 8 3.74 -39.67 27.43
N LEU A 9 3.88 -39.05 26.25
CA LEU A 9 2.89 -38.11 25.71
C LEU A 9 1.59 -38.83 25.29
N LEU A 10 1.70 -40.03 24.72
CA LEU A 10 0.54 -40.86 24.34
C LEU A 10 -0.29 -41.32 25.55
N ALA A 11 0.37 -41.66 26.67
CA ALA A 11 -0.32 -42.02 27.90
C ALA A 11 -1.02 -40.81 28.57
N PHE A 12 -0.48 -39.59 28.41
CA PHE A 12 -1.02 -38.37 29.02
C PHE A 12 -2.24 -37.80 28.25
N VAL A 13 -2.28 -37.99 26.93
CA VAL A 13 -3.39 -37.55 26.05
C VAL A 13 -4.70 -38.31 26.32
N LEU A 14 -4.61 -39.54 26.82
CA LEU A 14 -5.78 -40.37 27.15
C LEU A 14 -6.54 -39.96 28.43
N HIS A 15 -5.99 -39.05 29.26
CA HIS A 15 -6.64 -38.62 30.51
C HIS A 15 -7.07 -37.15 30.54
N TYR A 16 -6.49 -36.26 29.71
CA TYR A 16 -6.81 -34.83 29.72
C TYR A 16 -6.78 -34.20 28.31
N PRO A 17 -7.81 -34.42 27.46
CA PRO A 17 -7.74 -34.12 26.02
C PRO A 17 -7.69 -32.62 25.68
N LEU A 18 -8.31 -31.74 26.49
CA LEU A 18 -8.38 -30.30 26.17
C LEU A 18 -7.10 -29.51 26.54
N GLN A 19 -6.40 -29.90 27.61
CA GLN A 19 -5.18 -29.22 28.06
C GLN A 19 -3.92 -29.75 27.36
N THR A 20 -3.96 -30.98 26.85
CA THR A 20 -2.84 -31.56 26.09
C THR A 20 -2.76 -31.00 24.68
N LEU A 21 -3.89 -30.71 24.04
CA LEU A 21 -3.95 -30.10 22.70
C LEU A 21 -3.31 -28.70 22.65
N THR A 22 -3.54 -27.87 23.68
CA THR A 22 -2.96 -26.53 23.78
C THR A 22 -1.46 -26.58 24.06
N ILE A 23 -1.00 -27.51 24.90
CA ILE A 23 0.43 -27.71 25.17
C ILE A 23 1.16 -28.23 23.92
N VAL A 24 0.56 -29.17 23.18
CA VAL A 24 1.13 -29.68 21.93
C VAL A 24 1.18 -28.58 20.86
N ALA A 25 0.11 -27.78 20.70
CA ALA A 25 0.10 -26.63 19.79
C ALA A 25 1.17 -25.59 20.15
N PHE A 26 1.39 -25.35 21.45
CA PHE A 26 2.42 -24.44 21.93
C PHE A 26 3.85 -24.95 21.65
N ILE A 27 4.11 -26.25 21.88
CA ILE A 27 5.40 -26.88 21.59
C ILE A 27 5.69 -26.92 20.08
N VAL A 28 4.69 -27.19 19.25
CA VAL A 28 4.82 -27.15 17.78
C VAL A 28 5.11 -25.71 17.31
N SER A 29 4.42 -24.72 17.89
CA SER A 29 4.65 -23.30 17.57
C SER A 29 6.06 -22.83 17.94
N ILE A 30 6.58 -23.27 19.09
CA ILE A 30 7.97 -22.99 19.51
C ILE A 30 8.96 -23.65 18.56
N ASN A 31 8.76 -24.91 18.18
CA ASN A 31 9.65 -25.60 17.25
C ASN A 31 9.66 -24.96 15.85
N LEU A 32 8.49 -24.57 15.32
CA LEU A 32 8.40 -23.84 14.05
C LEU A 32 9.08 -22.47 14.13
N PHE A 33 8.96 -21.77 15.25
CA PHE A 33 9.63 -20.49 15.47
C PHE A 33 11.16 -20.63 15.56
N LEU A 34 11.65 -21.66 16.25
CA LEU A 34 13.08 -21.93 16.37
C LEU A 34 13.68 -22.35 15.02
N HIS A 35 12.98 -23.20 14.25
CA HIS A 35 13.45 -23.62 12.92
C HIS A 35 13.53 -22.44 11.93
N LYS A 36 12.50 -21.57 11.92
CA LYS A 36 12.48 -20.36 11.10
C LYS A 36 13.58 -19.36 11.49
N ARG A 37 14.00 -19.37 12.76
CA ARG A 37 15.11 -18.55 13.26
C ARG A 37 16.47 -19.12 12.84
N GLU A 38 16.62 -20.44 12.81
CA GLU A 38 17.81 -21.12 12.30
C GLU A 38 17.97 -20.90 10.79
N GLU A 39 16.90 -21.03 9.98
CA GLU A 39 16.93 -20.71 8.54
C GLU A 39 17.32 -19.25 8.27
N LYS A 40 16.79 -18.31 9.07
CA LYS A 40 17.13 -16.88 8.92
C LYS A 40 18.58 -16.58 9.31
N ASN A 41 19.13 -17.35 10.25
CA ASN A 41 20.53 -17.22 10.66
C ASN A 41 21.48 -17.91 9.67
N SER A 42 21.08 -19.05 9.07
CA SER A 42 21.85 -19.70 8.00
C SER A 42 21.88 -18.82 6.76
N LEU A 43 20.75 -18.24 6.32
CA LEU A 43 20.72 -17.27 5.21
C LEU A 43 21.60 -16.04 5.48
N LYS A 44 21.59 -15.51 6.71
CA LYS A 44 22.47 -14.38 7.07
C LYS A 44 23.95 -14.75 7.06
N THR A 45 24.30 -15.99 7.40
CA THR A 45 25.68 -16.47 7.39
C THR A 45 26.14 -16.69 5.96
N GLU A 46 25.27 -17.25 5.11
CA GLU A 46 25.51 -17.50 3.69
C GLU A 46 25.66 -16.19 2.87
N ILE A 47 24.87 -15.16 3.19
CA ILE A 47 24.99 -13.79 2.62
C ILE A 47 26.31 -13.12 3.05
N ASN A 48 26.75 -13.31 4.30
CA ASN A 48 28.00 -12.73 4.80
C ASN A 48 29.25 -13.46 4.26
N GLU A 49 29.14 -14.74 3.93
CA GLU A 49 30.22 -15.51 3.27
C GLU A 49 30.31 -15.22 1.76
N THR A 50 29.19 -14.98 1.07
CA THR A 50 29.18 -14.54 -0.34
C THR A 50 29.72 -13.12 -0.53
N HIS A 51 29.54 -12.22 0.44
CA HIS A 51 30.15 -10.88 0.41
C HIS A 51 31.65 -10.85 0.69
N LYS A 52 32.24 -11.90 1.29
CA LYS A 52 33.69 -12.01 1.49
C LYS A 52 34.44 -12.64 0.32
N ASN A 53 33.74 -13.31 -0.59
CA ASN A 53 34.33 -14.04 -1.72
C ASN A 53 34.08 -13.40 -3.11
N THR A 54 33.47 -12.21 -3.17
CA THR A 54 33.16 -11.51 -4.43
C THR A 54 33.90 -10.18 -4.62
N ASP A 55 35.16 -10.09 -4.15
CA ASP A 55 36.07 -8.98 -4.48
C ASP A 55 36.81 -9.16 -5.83
N ASN A 56 36.36 -10.08 -6.71
CA ASN A 56 36.98 -10.27 -8.03
C ASN A 56 36.04 -10.85 -9.09
N SER A 57 34.89 -10.23 -9.32
CA SER A 57 34.06 -10.53 -10.50
C SER A 57 33.33 -9.29 -11.04
N ASN A 58 33.25 -9.22 -12.37
CA ASN A 58 32.85 -8.09 -13.21
C ASN A 58 31.39 -7.64 -12.95
N PRO A 59 31.06 -6.32 -12.89
CA PRO A 59 29.75 -5.83 -12.44
C PRO A 59 28.53 -6.14 -13.32
N ASN A 60 28.70 -6.85 -14.44
CA ASN A 60 27.62 -7.05 -15.42
C ASN A 60 26.71 -8.25 -15.14
N ASP A 61 27.10 -9.21 -14.31
CA ASP A 61 26.31 -10.44 -14.10
C ASP A 61 25.20 -10.30 -13.05
N LEU A 62 25.21 -9.22 -12.25
CA LEU A 62 24.11 -8.88 -11.32
C LEU A 62 22.95 -8.12 -11.99
N MET A 63 23.08 -7.75 -13.28
CA MET A 63 22.03 -7.04 -14.02
C MET A 63 20.96 -7.95 -14.65
N ILE A 64 21.18 -9.26 -14.74
CA ILE A 64 20.30 -10.15 -15.54
C ILE A 64 19.10 -10.69 -14.74
N TYR A 65 19.13 -10.70 -13.40
CA TYR A 65 18.03 -11.23 -12.58
C TYR A 65 17.00 -10.19 -12.11
N ASN A 66 17.32 -8.90 -12.20
CA ASN A 66 16.43 -7.80 -11.79
C ASN A 66 15.72 -7.11 -12.97
N SER A 67 15.98 -7.52 -14.22
CA SER A 67 15.43 -6.90 -15.43
C SER A 67 14.06 -7.43 -15.87
N ALA A 68 13.42 -8.34 -15.12
CA ALA A 68 12.17 -8.98 -15.53
C ALA A 68 10.90 -8.53 -14.78
N GLN A 69 10.97 -7.60 -13.82
CA GLN A 69 9.79 -7.16 -13.04
C GLN A 69 9.73 -5.65 -12.76
N ASN A 70 10.52 -4.84 -13.47
CA ASN A 70 10.44 -3.39 -13.39
C ASN A 70 10.55 -2.81 -14.81
N GLU A 71 9.45 -2.86 -15.57
CA GLU A 71 9.20 -1.81 -16.57
C GLU A 71 8.86 -0.52 -15.81
N THR A 72 9.89 0.02 -15.15
CA THR A 72 9.94 1.43 -14.83
C THR A 72 9.86 2.16 -16.15
N VAL A 73 8.90 3.09 -16.26
CA VAL A 73 8.94 4.10 -17.30
C VAL A 73 10.32 4.75 -17.20
N ASN A 74 11.14 4.46 -18.19
CA ASN A 74 12.55 4.80 -18.23
C ASN A 74 12.67 6.31 -18.45
N TYR A 75 12.55 7.11 -17.38
CA TYR A 75 13.00 8.50 -17.36
C TYR A 75 14.53 8.51 -17.22
N HIS A 76 15.23 7.99 -18.23
CA HIS A 76 16.64 8.29 -18.44
C HIS A 76 16.74 9.34 -19.54
N GLY A 77 16.59 10.59 -19.10
CA GLY A 77 16.75 11.78 -19.93
C GLY A 77 17.09 12.98 -19.05
N SER A 78 18.39 13.30 -18.97
CA SER A 78 19.00 14.58 -18.60
C SER A 78 18.48 15.36 -17.39
N LYS A 79 19.37 15.60 -16.43
CA LYS A 79 19.39 16.78 -15.54
C LYS A 79 18.82 18.03 -16.23
N SER A 80 17.89 18.69 -15.53
CA SER A 80 17.13 19.92 -15.87
C SER A 80 15.69 19.64 -16.33
N ILE A 81 14.78 20.53 -15.93
CA ILE A 81 13.34 20.63 -16.28
C ILE A 81 12.40 20.07 -15.20
N ASN A 82 12.38 20.74 -14.05
CA ASN A 82 11.17 21.23 -13.36
C ASN A 82 11.57 21.74 -11.97
N SER A 83 12.29 22.88 -11.91
CA SER A 83 12.53 23.54 -10.63
C SER A 83 11.25 24.27 -10.21
N PHE A 84 10.64 23.82 -9.12
CA PHE A 84 9.46 24.43 -8.51
C PHE A 84 9.93 25.50 -7.53
N ASP A 85 10.12 26.73 -8.03
CA ASP A 85 10.77 27.83 -7.28
C ASP A 85 12.20 27.50 -6.82
N GLY A 86 12.98 26.82 -7.68
CA GLY A 86 14.34 26.38 -7.35
C GLY A 86 14.42 25.11 -6.50
N LEU A 87 13.28 24.47 -6.24
CA LEU A 87 13.19 23.22 -5.48
C LEU A 87 12.83 22.03 -6.37
N GLU A 88 13.30 20.85 -5.96
CA GLU A 88 12.87 19.56 -6.52
C GLU A 88 11.59 19.07 -5.80
N ILE A 89 10.82 18.18 -6.45
CA ILE A 89 9.62 17.59 -5.87
C ILE A 89 9.94 16.88 -4.55
N GLY A 90 11.05 16.14 -4.51
CA GLY A 90 11.55 15.48 -3.30
C GLY A 90 11.81 16.46 -2.17
N GLU A 91 12.34 17.65 -2.46
CA GLU A 91 12.64 18.68 -1.46
C GLU A 91 11.36 19.30 -0.88
N ILE A 92 10.34 19.51 -1.71
CA ILE A 92 9.01 19.99 -1.26
C ILE A 92 8.37 18.96 -0.32
N ILE A 93 8.45 17.68 -0.67
CA ILE A 93 7.89 16.59 0.14
C ILE A 93 8.70 16.38 1.42
N LEU A 94 10.03 16.52 1.35
CA LEU A 94 10.91 16.45 2.51
C LEU A 94 10.59 17.57 3.50
N MET A 95 10.33 18.77 2.99
CA MET A 95 9.92 19.91 3.81
C MET A 95 8.59 19.66 4.55
N ASP A 96 7.57 19.05 3.92
CA ASP A 96 6.34 18.60 4.62
C ASP A 96 6.66 17.54 5.68
N TRP A 97 7.53 16.59 5.34
CA TRP A 97 7.90 15.50 6.26
C TRP A 97 8.64 16.00 7.50
N LEU A 98 9.50 17.01 7.36
CA LEU A 98 10.35 17.55 8.42
C LEU A 98 9.56 18.27 9.52
N GLU A 99 8.39 18.83 9.22
CA GLU A 99 7.60 19.59 10.19
C GLU A 99 7.33 18.75 11.45
N ASN A 100 7.77 19.26 12.61
CA ASN A 100 7.73 18.59 13.92
C ASN A 100 8.58 17.33 14.08
N LYS A 101 9.48 17.01 13.13
CA LYS A 101 10.46 15.93 13.28
C LYS A 101 11.65 16.38 14.09
N LYS A 102 12.22 15.46 14.88
CA LYS A 102 13.44 15.73 15.62
C LYS A 102 14.57 15.88 14.61
N GLN A 103 15.55 16.73 14.90
CA GLN A 103 16.72 16.88 14.02
C GLN A 103 17.58 15.61 13.96
N THR A 104 17.41 14.69 14.91
CA THR A 104 18.04 13.38 14.94
C THR A 104 17.29 12.31 14.14
N ASP A 105 16.04 12.59 13.72
CA ASP A 105 15.25 11.63 12.96
C ASP A 105 15.77 11.57 11.52
N LEU A 106 16.04 10.34 11.04
CA LEU A 106 16.47 10.12 9.67
C LEU A 106 15.24 10.10 8.74
N PRO A 107 15.25 10.86 7.63
CA PRO A 107 14.25 10.72 6.58
C PRO A 107 14.22 9.27 6.04
N PRO A 108 13.03 8.72 5.74
CA PRO A 108 12.93 7.37 5.17
C PRO A 108 13.64 7.22 3.82
N ASP A 109 14.09 6.00 3.53
CA ASP A 109 14.91 5.69 2.34
C ASP A 109 14.24 6.03 1.01
N TYR A 110 12.90 6.10 0.96
CA TYR A 110 12.18 6.48 -0.26
C TYR A 110 12.55 7.90 -0.75
N PHE A 111 13.06 8.79 0.10
CA PHE A 111 13.57 10.09 -0.35
C PHE A 111 14.76 9.93 -1.29
N SER A 112 15.66 8.98 -1.00
CA SER A 112 16.77 8.67 -1.88
C SER A 112 16.39 7.77 -3.05
N ILE A 113 15.52 6.77 -2.83
CA ILE A 113 15.19 5.77 -3.86
C ILE A 113 14.20 6.30 -4.90
N PHE A 114 13.15 6.98 -4.45
CA PHE A 114 12.05 7.40 -5.33
C PHE A 114 12.16 8.85 -5.78
N TYR A 115 12.66 9.73 -4.91
CA TYR A 115 12.86 11.14 -5.25
C TYR A 115 14.29 11.47 -5.65
N GLU A 116 15.22 10.50 -5.56
CA GLU A 116 16.63 10.67 -5.95
C GLU A 116 17.35 11.84 -5.23
N ILE A 117 16.83 12.26 -4.07
CA ILE A 117 17.43 13.35 -3.31
C ILE A 117 18.38 12.84 -2.22
N ASN A 118 19.47 13.58 -2.03
CA ASN A 118 20.26 13.46 -0.81
C ASN A 118 19.65 14.35 0.26
N TYR A 119 19.02 13.74 1.27
CA TYR A 119 18.29 14.50 2.29
C TYR A 119 19.19 15.42 3.13
N ASN A 120 20.48 15.10 3.36
CA ASN A 120 21.38 15.97 4.11
C ASN A 120 21.67 17.26 3.33
N ILE A 121 21.95 17.12 2.02
CA ILE A 121 22.15 18.28 1.12
C ILE A 121 20.85 19.08 1.03
N SER A 122 19.72 18.40 0.89
CA SER A 122 18.39 19.02 0.77
C SER A 122 18.00 19.80 2.03
N ILE A 123 18.19 19.23 3.23
CA ILE A 123 17.94 19.91 4.51
C ILE A 123 18.78 21.18 4.62
N ASN A 124 20.08 21.11 4.29
CA ASN A 124 20.96 22.28 4.33
C ASN A 124 20.51 23.37 3.35
N LYS A 125 20.12 23.00 2.13
CA LYS A 125 19.57 23.94 1.13
C LYS A 125 18.26 24.56 1.59
N LEU A 126 17.35 23.77 2.16
CA LEU A 126 16.07 24.25 2.69
C LEU A 126 16.29 25.24 3.84
N ALA A 127 17.26 24.98 4.72
CA ALA A 127 17.62 25.88 5.82
C ALA A 127 18.31 27.16 5.32
N SER A 128 19.27 27.06 4.37
CA SER A 128 19.96 28.22 3.81
C SER A 128 19.01 29.16 3.06
N ASN A 129 17.99 28.59 2.43
CA ASN A 129 16.96 29.35 1.70
C ASN A 129 15.80 29.79 2.60
N ASN A 130 15.94 29.64 3.93
CA ASN A 130 14.96 30.08 4.92
C ASN A 130 13.57 29.45 4.76
N TYR A 131 13.49 28.20 4.29
CA TYR A 131 12.22 27.44 4.24
C TYR A 131 11.94 26.68 5.54
N ILE A 132 12.99 26.21 6.21
CA ILE A 132 12.93 25.52 7.51
C ILE A 132 13.88 26.19 8.52
N ARG A 133 13.61 25.97 9.80
CA ARG A 133 14.48 26.38 10.91
C ARG A 133 14.37 25.41 12.08
N THR A 134 15.26 25.57 13.07
CA THR A 134 15.08 24.95 14.38
C THR A 134 13.81 25.51 15.03
N SER A 135 12.98 24.62 15.56
CA SER A 135 11.76 24.96 16.30
C SER A 135 12.08 25.68 17.61
N THR A 136 11.14 26.50 18.10
CA THR A 136 11.17 26.94 19.50
C THR A 136 10.79 25.77 20.41
N PRO A 137 11.13 25.82 21.71
CA PRO A 137 10.65 24.83 22.66
C PRO A 137 9.13 24.66 22.68
N SER A 138 8.38 25.76 22.59
CA SER A 138 6.91 25.73 22.49
C SER A 138 6.42 24.97 21.24
N GLU A 139 7.05 25.16 20.08
CA GLU A 139 6.76 24.40 18.86
C GLU A 139 7.15 22.92 19.01
N SER A 140 8.26 22.62 19.68
CA SER A 140 8.73 21.25 19.90
C SER A 140 7.77 20.39 20.74
N LEU A 141 6.81 20.98 21.46
CA LEU A 141 5.79 20.23 22.21
C LEU A 141 4.98 19.27 21.31
N TYR A 142 4.79 19.61 20.04
CA TYR A 142 4.08 18.75 19.08
C TYR A 142 4.80 17.41 18.82
N SER A 143 6.11 17.34 19.03
CA SER A 143 6.91 16.11 18.87
C SER A 143 6.76 15.13 20.05
N LEU A 144 6.31 15.60 21.22
CA LEU A 144 6.25 14.80 22.44
C LEU A 144 5.09 13.79 22.44
N LYS A 145 5.23 12.69 23.20
CA LYS A 145 4.13 11.78 23.46
C LYS A 145 3.20 12.38 24.51
N ILE A 146 1.94 11.92 24.53
CA ILE A 146 0.94 12.37 25.52
C ILE A 146 1.44 12.19 26.96
N LYS A 147 2.19 11.11 27.23
CA LYS A 147 2.77 10.86 28.56
C LYS A 147 3.71 12.00 29.00
N ASP A 148 4.63 12.40 28.12
CA ASP A 148 5.64 13.42 28.42
C ASP A 148 4.98 14.80 28.61
N LEU A 149 3.96 15.12 27.80
CA LEU A 149 3.16 16.35 27.97
C LEU A 149 2.44 16.39 29.34
N LYS A 150 1.88 15.26 29.77
CA LYS A 150 1.23 15.17 31.09
C LYS A 150 2.23 15.32 32.23
N GLU A 151 3.47 14.90 32.04
CA GLU A 151 4.53 15.07 33.03
C GLU A 151 4.91 16.54 33.20
N ILE A 152 5.07 17.29 32.11
CA ILE A 152 5.29 18.75 32.15
C ILE A 152 4.15 19.44 32.91
N LEU A 153 2.89 19.12 32.59
CA LEU A 153 1.72 19.68 33.27
C LEU A 153 1.68 19.33 34.76
N LYS A 154 1.96 18.07 35.11
CA LYS A 154 1.97 17.61 36.51
C LYS A 154 3.04 18.34 37.33
N ASN A 155 4.23 18.50 36.78
CA ASN A 155 5.34 19.21 37.44
C ASN A 155 5.03 20.69 37.70
N ASN A 156 4.07 21.26 36.95
CA ASN A 156 3.58 22.62 37.12
C ASN A 156 2.21 22.68 37.82
N SER A 157 1.77 21.58 38.46
CA SER A 157 0.48 21.50 39.18
C SER A 157 -0.75 21.81 38.31
N LEU A 158 -0.68 21.53 37.00
CA LEU A 158 -1.77 21.75 36.05
C LEU A 158 -2.56 20.45 35.77
N LYS A 159 -3.81 20.63 35.33
CA LYS A 159 -4.69 19.52 34.94
C LYS A 159 -4.06 18.70 33.81
N VAL A 160 -4.06 17.37 33.93
CA VAL A 160 -3.42 16.45 32.96
C VAL A 160 -4.39 15.70 32.04
N SER A 161 -5.69 16.00 32.11
CA SER A 161 -6.69 15.43 31.21
C SER A 161 -6.90 16.29 29.96
N GLY A 162 -7.38 15.64 28.89
CA GLY A 162 -7.63 16.26 27.59
C GLY A 162 -6.93 15.54 26.43
N LYS A 163 -7.26 15.98 25.22
CA LYS A 163 -6.59 15.56 23.97
C LYS A 163 -5.22 16.20 23.85
N LYS A 164 -4.32 15.64 23.02
CA LYS A 164 -2.93 16.14 22.86
C LYS A 164 -2.87 17.65 22.59
N ALA A 165 -3.70 18.16 21.68
CA ALA A 165 -3.76 19.59 21.36
C ALA A 165 -4.15 20.46 22.57
N GLU A 166 -5.09 20.01 23.40
CA GLU A 166 -5.50 20.71 24.63
C GLU A 166 -4.38 20.72 25.67
N LEU A 167 -3.62 19.62 25.78
CA LEU A 167 -2.47 19.55 26.68
C LEU A 167 -1.36 20.51 26.23
N ILE A 168 -1.03 20.53 24.94
CA ILE A 168 -0.03 21.44 24.37
C ILE A 168 -0.44 22.89 24.62
N LYS A 169 -1.67 23.26 24.23
CA LYS A 169 -2.19 24.61 24.45
C LYS A 169 -2.12 25.02 25.92
N ARG A 170 -2.47 24.12 26.85
CA ARG A 170 -2.39 24.40 28.29
C ARG A 170 -0.96 24.68 28.75
N ILE A 171 0.03 23.95 28.23
CA ILE A 171 1.45 24.21 28.52
C ILE A 171 1.82 25.60 27.98
N GLN A 172 1.47 25.89 26.72
CA GLN A 172 1.79 27.17 26.08
C GLN A 172 1.16 28.38 26.79
N ASP A 173 -0.07 28.23 27.29
CA ASP A 173 -0.83 29.32 27.93
C ASP A 173 -0.44 29.54 29.41
N ASN A 174 0.12 28.54 30.10
CA ASN A 174 0.28 28.56 31.57
C ASN A 174 1.68 28.21 32.09
N VAL A 175 2.60 27.76 31.24
CA VAL A 175 3.94 27.36 31.65
C VAL A 175 4.97 28.17 30.89
N GLU A 176 5.83 28.86 31.62
CA GLU A 176 6.94 29.62 31.04
C GLU A 176 7.90 28.71 30.28
N GLU A 177 8.31 29.12 29.08
CA GLU A 177 9.02 28.26 28.12
C GLU A 177 10.33 27.67 28.68
N TYR A 178 11.07 28.46 29.47
CA TYR A 178 12.34 28.02 30.05
C TYR A 178 12.20 26.82 31.00
N LEU A 179 11.01 26.58 31.57
CA LEU A 179 10.76 25.46 32.50
C LEU A 179 10.74 24.10 31.81
N TYR A 180 10.44 24.06 30.52
CA TYR A 180 10.40 22.82 29.73
C TYR A 180 11.35 22.84 28.52
N ALA A 181 12.09 23.93 28.30
CA ALA A 181 13.02 24.05 27.19
C ALA A 181 14.05 22.90 27.10
N ASN A 182 14.51 22.41 28.26
CA ASN A 182 15.48 21.32 28.33
C ASN A 182 14.85 19.91 28.22
N THR A 183 13.52 19.81 28.29
CA THR A 183 12.81 18.51 28.22
C THR A 183 12.28 18.21 26.82
N VAL A 184 12.20 19.23 25.96
CA VAL A 184 11.76 19.08 24.56
C VAL A 184 12.97 18.88 23.63
N PRO A 185 12.84 18.03 22.60
CA PRO A 185 13.90 17.86 21.61
C PRO A 185 13.98 19.06 20.65
N LYS A 186 15.14 19.25 20.05
CA LYS A 186 15.29 20.14 18.88
C LYS A 186 14.57 19.50 17.68
N CYS A 187 13.61 20.23 17.13
CA CYS A 187 12.86 19.79 15.95
C CYS A 187 13.07 20.76 14.79
N TRP A 188 12.61 20.35 13.61
CA TRP A 188 12.45 21.24 12.47
C TRP A 188 11.06 21.89 12.51
N SER A 189 11.00 23.14 12.07
CA SER A 189 9.77 23.88 11.84
C SER A 189 9.84 24.69 10.55
N LEU A 190 8.72 24.76 9.84
CA LEU A 190 8.54 25.57 8.65
C LEU A 190 8.53 27.06 8.99
N THR A 191 9.27 27.84 8.22
CA THR A 191 9.12 29.30 8.20
C THR A 191 7.84 29.70 7.46
N ASN A 192 7.49 30.98 7.50
CA ASN A 192 6.39 31.51 6.69
C ASN A 192 6.61 31.27 5.19
N GLN A 193 7.87 31.28 4.73
CA GLN A 193 8.21 31.00 3.34
C GLN A 193 8.04 29.52 3.01
N GLY A 194 8.49 28.62 3.90
CA GLY A 194 8.25 27.18 3.76
C GLY A 194 6.75 26.85 3.68
N LYS A 195 5.94 27.43 4.57
CA LYS A 195 4.48 27.25 4.59
C LYS A 195 3.82 27.66 3.27
N LYS A 196 4.25 28.78 2.66
CA LYS A 196 3.75 29.23 1.35
C LYS A 196 4.09 28.26 0.22
N ILE A 197 5.28 27.67 0.22
CA ILE A 197 5.66 26.65 -0.77
C ILE A 197 4.81 25.39 -0.59
N ILE A 198 4.62 24.95 0.65
CA ILE A 198 3.76 23.79 0.98
C ILE A 198 2.31 24.03 0.50
N GLU A 199 1.77 25.23 0.72
CA GLU A 199 0.42 25.59 0.26
C GLU A 199 0.34 25.62 -1.28
N LYS A 200 1.31 26.27 -1.94
CA LYS A 200 1.37 26.36 -3.41
C LYS A 200 1.44 24.98 -4.07
N TYR A 201 2.21 24.05 -3.50
CA TYR A 201 2.41 22.71 -4.05
C TYR A 201 1.71 21.61 -3.26
N HIS A 202 0.60 21.94 -2.60
CA HIS A 202 -0.15 20.99 -1.77
C HIS A 202 -0.58 19.72 -2.53
N LEU A 203 -0.82 19.83 -3.84
CA LEU A 203 -1.18 18.69 -4.70
C LEU A 203 -0.06 17.64 -4.77
N LEU A 204 1.22 18.05 -4.81
CA LEU A 204 2.36 17.13 -4.78
C LEU A 204 2.39 16.34 -3.45
N ILE A 205 2.11 17.04 -2.35
CA ILE A 205 2.10 16.46 -1.00
C ILE A 205 0.91 15.52 -0.85
N TRP A 206 -0.27 15.91 -1.33
CA TRP A 206 -1.46 15.08 -1.35
C TRP A 206 -1.19 13.79 -2.15
N ALA A 207 -0.57 13.89 -3.33
CA ALA A 207 -0.26 12.73 -4.17
C ALA A 207 0.75 11.79 -3.51
N HIS A 208 1.75 12.31 -2.78
CA HIS A 208 2.67 11.50 -1.98
C HIS A 208 1.93 10.71 -0.89
N LYS A 209 1.04 11.37 -0.15
CA LYS A 209 0.27 10.78 0.96
C LYS A 209 -0.80 9.80 0.47
N ASN A 210 -1.33 10.00 -0.74
CA ASN A 210 -2.42 9.23 -1.33
C ASN A 210 -2.02 8.38 -2.55
N ARG A 211 -0.72 8.09 -2.70
CA ARG A 211 -0.21 7.29 -3.83
C ARG A 211 -0.98 5.97 -4.00
N SER A 212 -1.20 5.56 -5.25
CA SER A 212 -1.74 4.24 -5.55
C SER A 212 -0.70 3.16 -5.24
N HIS A 213 -1.18 1.96 -4.86
CA HIS A 213 -0.36 0.77 -5.02
C HIS A 213 -0.10 0.62 -6.52
N ASP A 214 1.18 0.55 -6.91
CA ASP A 214 1.66 0.54 -8.31
C ASP A 214 1.60 1.87 -9.09
N THR A 215 1.86 2.98 -8.39
CA THR A 215 2.51 4.22 -8.90
C THR A 215 1.79 5.09 -9.95
N CYS A 216 0.61 4.74 -10.47
CA CYS A 216 -0.06 5.59 -11.48
C CYS A 216 -0.32 7.03 -10.96
N VAL A 217 -0.67 7.19 -9.68
CA VAL A 217 -0.80 8.49 -9.01
C VAL A 217 0.41 8.71 -8.11
N THR A 218 1.26 9.65 -8.53
CA THR A 218 2.48 10.07 -7.83
C THR A 218 2.61 11.59 -7.91
N PRO A 219 3.49 12.20 -7.09
CA PRO A 219 3.80 13.62 -7.22
C PRO A 219 4.22 14.03 -8.64
N TYR A 220 4.89 13.13 -9.38
CA TYR A 220 5.27 13.40 -10.77
C TYR A 220 4.07 13.39 -11.73
N SER A 221 3.13 12.46 -11.56
CA SER A 221 1.99 12.36 -12.49
C SER A 221 0.96 13.48 -12.31
N VAL A 222 0.97 14.19 -11.17
CA VAL A 222 0.09 15.34 -10.92
C VAL A 222 0.69 16.69 -11.34
N VAL A 223 1.97 16.77 -11.73
CA VAL A 223 2.62 18.02 -12.18
C VAL A 223 1.83 18.77 -13.26
N PRO A 224 1.28 18.11 -14.30
CA PRO A 224 0.50 18.80 -15.34
C PRO A 224 -0.79 19.47 -14.83
N TYR A 225 -1.18 19.22 -13.58
CA TYR A 225 -2.43 19.70 -12.98
C TYR A 225 -2.20 20.68 -11.83
N LEU A 226 -0.98 21.19 -11.62
CA LEU A 226 -0.69 22.12 -10.51
C LEU A 226 -1.49 23.43 -10.59
N ASP A 227 -1.79 23.89 -11.81
CA ASP A 227 -2.61 25.09 -12.06
C ASP A 227 -4.09 24.75 -12.35
N SER A 228 -4.49 23.49 -12.12
CA SER A 228 -5.86 23.04 -12.35
C SER A 228 -6.81 23.54 -11.27
N ASN A 229 -8.04 23.86 -11.66
CA ASN A 229 -9.13 24.16 -10.70
C ASN A 229 -9.80 22.90 -10.14
N LEU A 230 -9.39 21.71 -10.61
CA LEU A 230 -9.93 20.44 -10.14
C LEU A 230 -9.37 20.06 -8.78
N GLY A 231 -10.16 19.35 -7.98
CA GLY A 231 -9.73 18.80 -6.70
C GLY A 231 -8.69 17.68 -6.86
N PRO A 232 -7.84 17.42 -5.83
CA PRO A 232 -6.84 16.36 -5.87
C PRO A 232 -7.42 14.97 -6.18
N GLU A 233 -8.56 14.63 -5.60
CA GLU A 233 -9.27 13.36 -5.79
C GLU A 233 -9.73 13.18 -7.24
N GLU A 234 -10.28 14.23 -7.86
CA GLU A 234 -10.72 14.21 -9.24
C GLU A 234 -9.55 14.07 -10.21
N ILE A 235 -8.44 14.78 -9.95
CA ILE A 235 -7.18 14.65 -10.71
C ILE A 235 -6.68 13.21 -10.63
N ALA A 236 -6.63 12.63 -9.42
CA ALA A 236 -6.17 11.27 -9.18
C ALA A 236 -7.08 10.24 -9.88
N TYR A 237 -8.40 10.43 -9.84
CA TYR A 237 -9.35 9.59 -10.55
C TYR A 237 -9.11 9.63 -12.05
N ASN A 238 -8.93 10.82 -12.64
CA ASN A 238 -8.65 11.00 -14.06
C ASN A 238 -7.32 10.36 -14.50
N ILE A 239 -6.27 10.47 -13.67
CA ILE A 239 -4.98 9.81 -13.93
C ILE A 239 -5.13 8.29 -13.89
N SER A 240 -5.75 7.75 -12.84
CA SER A 240 -5.93 6.29 -12.72
C SER A 240 -6.85 5.72 -13.80
N LYS A 241 -7.86 6.47 -14.25
CA LYS A 241 -8.72 6.08 -15.38
C LYS A 241 -7.93 6.01 -16.69
N LYS A 242 -7.04 6.97 -16.95
CA LYS A 242 -6.14 6.92 -18.11
C LYS A 242 -5.16 5.74 -18.02
N SER A 243 -4.59 5.52 -16.83
CA SER A 243 -3.72 4.36 -16.54
C SER A 243 -4.43 3.04 -16.81
N PHE A 244 -5.64 2.90 -16.29
CA PHE A 244 -6.49 1.72 -16.46
C PHE A 244 -6.68 1.36 -17.93
N ILE A 245 -7.12 2.32 -18.75
CA ILE A 245 -7.34 2.10 -20.19
C ILE A 245 -6.02 1.75 -20.90
N LYS A 246 -4.90 2.36 -20.51
CA LYS A 246 -3.59 2.03 -21.06
C LYS A 246 -3.18 0.61 -20.69
N ASN A 247 -3.29 0.24 -19.42
CA ASN A 247 -2.94 -1.09 -18.91
C ASN A 247 -3.77 -2.17 -19.58
N LEU A 248 -5.07 -1.95 -19.77
CA LEU A 248 -5.92 -2.84 -20.54
C LEU A 248 -5.43 -3.04 -21.99
N LYS A 249 -5.08 -1.96 -22.70
CA LYS A 249 -4.55 -2.03 -24.08
C LYS A 249 -3.19 -2.72 -24.16
N ASP A 250 -2.38 -2.58 -23.13
CA ASP A 250 -1.05 -3.16 -23.03
C ASP A 250 -1.08 -4.60 -22.45
N PHE A 251 -2.26 -5.19 -22.25
CA PHE A 251 -2.45 -6.52 -21.66
C PHE A 251 -1.89 -6.65 -20.23
N LYS A 252 -1.91 -5.56 -19.45
CA LYS A 252 -1.44 -5.48 -18.06
C LYS A 252 -2.63 -5.56 -17.08
N TYR A 253 -3.32 -6.71 -17.04
CA TYR A 253 -4.59 -6.85 -16.31
C TYR A 253 -4.47 -6.75 -14.79
N ASP A 254 -3.35 -7.16 -14.20
CA ASP A 254 -3.12 -7.00 -12.75
C ASP A 254 -2.98 -5.51 -12.42
N MET A 255 -2.26 -4.76 -13.25
CA MET A 255 -2.14 -3.31 -13.09
C MET A 255 -3.47 -2.59 -13.31
N ALA A 256 -4.26 -3.01 -14.30
CA ALA A 256 -5.61 -2.49 -14.52
C ALA A 256 -6.53 -2.77 -13.32
N THR A 257 -6.40 -3.93 -12.69
CA THR A 257 -7.11 -4.27 -11.45
C THR A 257 -6.70 -3.32 -10.32
N ASN A 258 -5.41 -3.04 -10.16
CA ASN A 258 -4.93 -2.10 -9.13
C ASN A 258 -5.43 -0.67 -9.37
N ASP A 259 -5.50 -0.22 -10.63
CA ASP A 259 -6.11 1.06 -10.99
C ASP A 259 -7.60 1.12 -10.59
N LEU A 260 -8.37 0.06 -10.81
CA LEU A 260 -9.78 -0.02 -10.40
C LEU A 260 -9.94 0.02 -8.88
N MET A 261 -9.09 -0.71 -8.13
CA MET A 261 -9.14 -0.70 -6.66
C MET A 261 -8.78 0.67 -6.08
N TYR A 262 -7.88 1.40 -6.74
CA TYR A 262 -7.57 2.78 -6.39
C TYR A 262 -8.73 3.74 -6.72
N GLN A 263 -9.34 3.63 -7.91
CA GLN A 263 -10.55 4.40 -8.27
C GLN A 263 -11.66 4.18 -7.26
N ARG A 264 -11.92 2.92 -6.87
CA ARG A 264 -12.86 2.57 -5.81
C ARG A 264 -12.56 3.29 -4.50
N LYS A 265 -11.29 3.34 -4.07
CA LYS A 265 -10.91 4.06 -2.83
C LYS A 265 -11.32 5.54 -2.89
N LEU A 266 -11.09 6.21 -4.03
CA LEU A 266 -11.46 7.62 -4.23
C LEU A 266 -12.99 7.80 -4.25
N LEU A 267 -13.71 6.94 -4.95
CA LEU A 267 -15.18 7.00 -5.03
C LEU A 267 -15.83 6.82 -3.66
N LEU A 268 -15.29 5.92 -2.81
CA LEU A 268 -15.80 5.75 -1.45
C LEU A 268 -15.55 6.97 -0.55
N SER A 269 -14.43 7.70 -0.72
CA SER A 269 -14.23 8.96 0.02
C SER A 269 -15.23 10.04 -0.38
N GLU A 270 -15.83 9.93 -1.57
CA GLU A 270 -16.87 10.83 -2.08
C GLU A 270 -18.29 10.28 -1.90
N ASN A 271 -18.46 9.15 -1.18
CA ASN A 271 -19.74 8.47 -1.00
C ASN A 271 -20.45 8.04 -2.31
N LYS A 272 -19.68 7.81 -3.37
CA LYS A 272 -20.14 7.30 -4.68
C LYS A 272 -20.13 5.76 -4.69
N LEU A 273 -21.10 5.20 -3.98
CA LEU A 273 -21.13 3.77 -3.67
C LEU A 273 -21.43 2.88 -4.88
N GLU A 274 -22.31 3.31 -5.79
CA GLU A 274 -22.66 2.54 -7.00
C GLU A 274 -21.46 2.45 -7.96
N GLU A 275 -20.76 3.56 -8.18
CA GLU A 275 -19.56 3.60 -9.00
C GLU A 275 -18.40 2.83 -8.36
N ALA A 276 -18.32 2.83 -7.02
CA ALA A 276 -17.34 2.00 -6.31
C ALA A 276 -17.65 0.51 -6.48
N LEU A 277 -18.92 0.10 -6.41
CA LEU A 277 -19.34 -1.28 -6.69
C LEU A 277 -18.99 -1.67 -8.12
N TYR A 278 -19.20 -0.77 -9.08
CA TYR A 278 -18.82 -0.96 -10.47
C TYR A 278 -17.32 -1.25 -10.64
N CYS A 279 -16.43 -0.50 -9.98
CA CYS A 279 -14.99 -0.75 -10.00
C CYS A 279 -14.64 -2.16 -9.46
N VAL A 280 -15.28 -2.59 -8.38
CA VAL A 280 -15.04 -3.91 -7.76
C VAL A 280 -15.57 -5.04 -8.65
N MET A 281 -16.73 -4.86 -9.30
CA MET A 281 -17.26 -5.81 -10.27
C MET A 281 -16.33 -5.97 -11.47
N PHE A 282 -15.80 -4.86 -11.99
CA PHE A 282 -14.84 -4.89 -13.10
C PHE A 282 -13.54 -5.60 -12.69
N ALA A 283 -13.01 -5.29 -11.50
CA ALA A 283 -11.83 -5.97 -10.96
C ALA A 283 -12.07 -7.48 -10.80
N LEU A 284 -13.25 -7.87 -10.31
CA LEU A 284 -13.63 -9.27 -10.20
C LEU A 284 -13.69 -9.94 -11.57
N ILE A 285 -14.28 -9.31 -12.58
CA ILE A 285 -14.34 -9.87 -13.94
C ILE A 285 -12.92 -10.13 -14.46
N LEU A 286 -11.99 -9.18 -14.31
CA LEU A 286 -10.59 -9.38 -14.71
C LEU A 286 -9.96 -10.56 -13.97
N GLN A 287 -10.17 -10.70 -12.66
CA GLN A 287 -9.67 -11.86 -11.91
C GLN A 287 -10.32 -13.18 -12.35
N LEU A 288 -11.63 -13.20 -12.61
CA LEU A 288 -12.32 -14.42 -13.05
C LEU A 288 -11.81 -14.94 -14.41
N THR A 289 -11.19 -14.08 -15.23
CA THR A 289 -10.57 -14.52 -16.49
C THR A 289 -9.29 -15.33 -16.27
N GLY A 290 -8.58 -15.11 -15.16
CA GLY A 290 -7.26 -15.70 -14.95
C GLY A 290 -6.13 -15.04 -15.73
N LEU A 291 -6.38 -13.93 -16.42
CA LEU A 291 -5.37 -13.19 -17.17
C LEU A 291 -4.48 -12.37 -16.23
N GLY A 292 -3.17 -12.62 -16.29
CA GLY A 292 -2.13 -11.82 -15.66
C GLY A 292 -1.45 -10.88 -16.65
N ASN A 293 -0.43 -10.16 -16.20
CA ASN A 293 0.29 -9.23 -17.08
C ASN A 293 0.97 -9.93 -18.27
N SER A 294 0.81 -9.37 -19.47
CA SER A 294 1.35 -9.83 -20.77
C SER A 294 0.62 -10.99 -21.42
N ASP A 295 -0.50 -11.45 -20.85
CA ASP A 295 -1.34 -12.49 -21.45
C ASP A 295 -2.12 -11.92 -22.65
N LYS A 296 -1.67 -12.25 -23.86
CA LYS A 296 -2.27 -11.76 -25.12
C LYS A 296 -3.30 -12.70 -25.71
N ASP A 297 -3.18 -13.98 -25.38
CA ASP A 297 -4.05 -15.04 -25.86
C ASP A 297 -4.94 -15.54 -24.73
N TYR A 298 -6.14 -16.00 -25.09
CA TYR A 298 -7.10 -16.61 -24.19
C TYR A 298 -6.43 -17.68 -23.33
N ILE A 299 -6.19 -17.37 -22.07
CA ILE A 299 -5.92 -18.40 -21.08
C ILE A 299 -7.28 -18.81 -20.54
N TYR A 300 -7.79 -19.92 -21.10
CA TYR A 300 -8.90 -20.65 -20.52
C TYR A 300 -8.59 -20.92 -19.03
N VAL A 301 -9.38 -20.29 -18.15
CA VAL A 301 -9.51 -20.49 -16.69
C VAL A 301 -8.40 -21.36 -16.09
N HIS A 302 -7.21 -20.80 -15.87
CA HIS A 302 -6.10 -21.58 -15.32
C HIS A 302 -6.10 -21.57 -13.79
N LYS A 303 -6.41 -22.75 -13.23
CA LYS A 303 -5.70 -23.57 -12.20
C LYS A 303 -5.18 -22.93 -10.90
N TYR A 304 -5.05 -21.61 -10.80
CA TYR A 304 -4.42 -20.93 -9.68
C TYR A 304 -5.14 -19.67 -9.21
N ASN A 305 -6.27 -19.27 -9.80
CA ASN A 305 -6.93 -18.08 -9.27
C ASN A 305 -7.61 -18.35 -7.92
N VAL A 306 -6.91 -17.82 -6.92
CA VAL A 306 -7.21 -17.77 -5.50
C VAL A 306 -8.66 -17.34 -5.36
N TYR A 307 -9.45 -18.13 -4.64
CA TYR A 307 -10.72 -17.70 -4.05
C TYR A 307 -10.60 -16.22 -3.65
N THR A 308 -11.25 -15.33 -4.40
CA THR A 308 -11.11 -13.87 -4.27
C THR A 308 -11.91 -13.39 -3.07
N SER A 309 -11.58 -13.92 -1.87
CA SER A 309 -12.30 -13.66 -0.62
C SER A 309 -12.49 -12.17 -0.38
N ASP A 310 -11.48 -11.40 -0.76
CA ASP A 310 -11.40 -9.99 -0.45
C ASP A 310 -12.37 -9.20 -1.35
N LEU A 311 -12.43 -9.49 -2.65
CA LEU A 311 -13.41 -8.87 -3.55
C LEU A 311 -14.84 -9.34 -3.24
N LYS A 312 -15.05 -10.62 -2.91
CA LYS A 312 -16.36 -11.13 -2.48
C LYS A 312 -16.86 -10.39 -1.25
N ALA A 313 -16.02 -10.28 -0.21
CA ALA A 313 -16.36 -9.56 1.01
C ALA A 313 -16.67 -8.08 0.74
N GLU A 314 -15.94 -7.47 -0.20
CA GLU A 314 -16.14 -6.08 -0.59
C GLU A 314 -17.44 -5.85 -1.37
N ILE A 315 -17.80 -6.75 -2.30
CA ILE A 315 -19.10 -6.73 -2.99
C ILE A 315 -20.23 -6.84 -1.97
N ILE A 316 -20.16 -7.81 -1.04
CA ILE A 316 -21.19 -7.99 0.01
C ILE A 316 -21.33 -6.73 0.86
N LYS A 317 -20.19 -6.12 1.24
CA LYS A 317 -20.18 -4.86 1.99
C LYS A 317 -20.89 -3.74 1.22
N LEU A 318 -20.50 -3.48 -0.03
CA LEU A 318 -21.09 -2.42 -0.83
C LEU A 318 -22.56 -2.67 -1.15
N GLN A 319 -22.93 -3.93 -1.44
CA GLN A 319 -24.31 -4.37 -1.60
C GLN A 319 -25.15 -3.99 -0.37
N SER A 320 -24.66 -4.33 0.84
CA SER A 320 -25.36 -3.99 2.09
C SER A 320 -25.50 -2.47 2.30
N MET A 321 -24.46 -1.70 1.95
CA MET A 321 -24.48 -0.24 2.09
C MET A 321 -25.48 0.39 1.13
N LEU A 322 -25.66 -0.20 -0.06
CA LEU A 322 -26.62 0.23 -1.07
C LEU A 322 -28.02 -0.37 -0.87
N SER A 323 -28.21 -1.29 0.08
CA SER A 323 -29.46 -2.05 0.26
C SER A 323 -29.91 -2.81 -1.00
N LEU A 324 -28.96 -3.28 -1.82
CA LEU A 324 -29.24 -3.97 -3.08
C LEU A 324 -29.64 -5.43 -2.86
N PRO A 325 -30.73 -5.92 -3.49
CA PRO A 325 -31.08 -7.33 -3.44
C PRO A 325 -30.09 -8.18 -4.26
N ASN A 326 -29.95 -9.47 -3.91
CA ASN A 326 -29.05 -10.39 -4.62
C ASN A 326 -29.36 -10.49 -6.13
N SER A 327 -30.62 -10.31 -6.51
CA SER A 327 -31.07 -10.36 -7.91
C SER A 327 -30.48 -9.24 -8.78
N GLU A 328 -30.10 -8.11 -8.19
CA GLU A 328 -29.56 -6.97 -8.93
C GLU A 328 -28.03 -7.05 -9.10
N LEU A 329 -27.32 -7.85 -8.29
CA LEU A 329 -25.87 -7.98 -8.41
C LEU A 329 -25.42 -8.55 -9.77
N GLU A 330 -26.18 -9.51 -10.31
CA GLU A 330 -25.91 -10.06 -11.63
C GLU A 330 -26.09 -9.00 -12.72
N GLU A 331 -27.05 -8.08 -12.57
CA GLU A 331 -27.24 -6.98 -13.50
C GLU A 331 -26.05 -6.01 -13.47
N TYR A 332 -25.57 -5.63 -12.27
CA TYR A 332 -24.38 -4.81 -12.11
C TYR A 332 -23.13 -5.47 -12.72
N LEU A 333 -22.96 -6.77 -12.54
CA LEU A 333 -21.88 -7.54 -13.16
C LEU A 333 -21.98 -7.46 -14.69
N MET A 334 -23.18 -7.67 -15.26
CA MET A 334 -23.38 -7.65 -16.71
C MET A 334 -23.21 -6.26 -17.31
N GLN A 335 -23.63 -5.20 -16.61
CA GLN A 335 -23.36 -3.83 -17.00
C GLN A 335 -21.85 -3.55 -17.00
N ALA A 336 -21.13 -4.03 -15.98
CA ALA A 336 -19.68 -3.93 -15.93
C ALA A 336 -19.03 -4.64 -17.12
N TYR A 337 -19.43 -5.90 -17.36
CA TYR A 337 -18.93 -6.74 -18.44
C TYR A 337 -19.08 -6.09 -19.82
N LYS A 338 -20.28 -5.57 -20.13
CA LYS A 338 -20.57 -4.93 -21.42
C LYS A 338 -19.70 -3.71 -21.69
N LYS A 339 -19.38 -2.93 -20.65
CA LYS A 339 -18.47 -1.79 -20.80
C LYS A 339 -17.04 -2.25 -21.08
N ILE A 340 -16.60 -3.35 -20.47
CA ILE A 340 -15.27 -3.93 -20.76
C ILE A 340 -15.19 -4.33 -22.23
N GLU A 341 -16.19 -5.04 -22.74
CA GLU A 341 -16.21 -5.48 -24.14
C GLU A 341 -16.18 -4.29 -25.10
N GLN A 342 -16.90 -3.21 -24.78
CA GLN A 342 -16.86 -1.95 -25.53
C GLN A 342 -15.46 -1.33 -25.53
N ASP A 343 -14.82 -1.24 -24.37
CA ASP A 343 -13.51 -0.58 -24.21
C ASP A 343 -12.35 -1.42 -24.78
N LEU A 344 -12.46 -2.75 -24.79
CA LEU A 344 -11.43 -3.66 -25.28
C LEU A 344 -11.57 -3.99 -26.78
N SER A 345 -12.73 -3.77 -27.39
CA SER A 345 -13.09 -3.86 -28.83
C SER A 345 -12.60 -5.09 -29.64
N SER A 346 -11.84 -6.01 -29.04
CA SER A 346 -11.14 -7.12 -29.69
C SER A 346 -10.79 -8.26 -28.72
N ILE A 347 -10.77 -8.00 -27.40
CA ILE A 347 -10.49 -9.01 -26.38
C ILE A 347 -11.83 -9.48 -25.81
N ARG A 348 -12.19 -10.72 -26.12
CA ARG A 348 -13.35 -11.38 -25.54
C ARG A 348 -12.92 -12.10 -24.27
N LEU A 349 -13.39 -11.67 -23.11
CA LEU A 349 -12.92 -12.20 -21.82
C LEU A 349 -13.58 -13.55 -21.45
N PHE A 350 -14.81 -13.79 -21.92
CA PHE A 350 -15.57 -15.04 -21.71
C PHE A 350 -16.21 -15.53 -23.01
N HIS A 351 -16.44 -16.83 -23.16
CA HIS A 351 -17.05 -17.41 -24.37
C HIS A 351 -18.50 -16.96 -24.57
N ASN A 352 -19.19 -16.65 -23.48
CA ASN A 352 -20.52 -16.07 -23.47
C ASN A 352 -20.84 -15.50 -22.08
N GLU A 353 -21.93 -14.73 -21.98
CA GLU A 353 -22.39 -14.12 -20.73
C GLU A 353 -22.73 -15.16 -19.65
N GLU A 354 -23.25 -16.34 -20.03
CA GLU A 354 -23.63 -17.40 -19.08
C GLU A 354 -22.41 -18.01 -18.38
N GLU A 355 -21.26 -18.09 -19.05
CA GLU A 355 -20.00 -18.54 -18.44
C GLU A 355 -19.58 -17.59 -17.31
N LEU A 356 -19.61 -16.27 -17.56
CA LEU A 356 -19.34 -15.25 -16.54
C LEU A 356 -20.32 -15.36 -15.37
N LEU A 357 -21.62 -15.45 -15.65
CA LEU A 357 -22.64 -15.57 -14.61
C LEU A 357 -22.45 -16.86 -13.80
N THR A 358 -22.08 -17.95 -14.43
CA THR A 358 -21.79 -19.21 -13.75
C THR A 358 -20.59 -19.06 -12.81
N CYS A 359 -19.48 -18.47 -13.28
CA CYS A 359 -18.32 -18.16 -12.45
C CYS A 359 -18.70 -17.28 -11.25
N PHE A 360 -19.46 -16.22 -11.50
CA PHE A 360 -19.90 -15.28 -10.48
C PHE A 360 -20.80 -15.93 -9.43
N ARG A 361 -21.83 -16.67 -9.86
CA ARG A 361 -22.74 -17.40 -8.95
C ARG A 361 -21.97 -18.42 -8.12
N THR A 362 -21.03 -19.13 -8.74
CA THR A 362 -20.17 -20.09 -8.06
C THR A 362 -19.36 -19.39 -6.97
N LEU A 363 -18.74 -18.25 -7.25
CA LEU A 363 -17.98 -17.50 -6.26
C LEU A 363 -18.87 -16.92 -5.15
N MET A 364 -20.01 -16.32 -5.51
CA MET A 364 -20.85 -15.57 -4.56
C MET A 364 -21.65 -16.49 -3.64
N TYR A 365 -22.18 -17.59 -4.18
CA TYR A 365 -23.21 -18.38 -3.49
C TYR A 365 -22.73 -19.75 -3.04
N LEU A 366 -21.63 -20.27 -3.57
CA LEU A 366 -21.12 -21.57 -3.13
C LEU A 366 -20.08 -21.42 -2.02
N SER A 367 -19.90 -22.51 -1.28
CA SER A 367 -18.76 -22.68 -0.39
C SER A 367 -17.46 -22.73 -1.19
N LYS A 368 -16.35 -22.48 -0.50
CA LYS A 368 -15.01 -22.52 -1.10
C LYS A 368 -14.70 -23.91 -1.68
N GLU A 369 -15.15 -24.96 -1.01
CA GLU A 369 -14.98 -26.36 -1.40
C GLU A 369 -15.77 -26.69 -2.68
N GLU A 370 -17.03 -26.25 -2.75
CA GLU A 370 -17.87 -26.41 -3.94
C GLU A 370 -17.31 -25.63 -5.14
N TYR A 371 -16.83 -24.40 -4.90
CA TYR A 371 -16.15 -23.60 -5.91
C TYR A 371 -14.96 -24.34 -6.52
N TYR A 372 -14.04 -24.86 -5.69
CA TYR A 372 -12.88 -25.58 -6.21
C TYR A 372 -13.25 -26.86 -6.97
N SER A 373 -14.24 -27.62 -6.49
CA SER A 373 -14.71 -28.83 -7.17
C SER A 373 -15.20 -28.53 -8.60
N ILE A 374 -15.96 -27.44 -8.76
CA ILE A 374 -16.45 -27.00 -10.08
C ILE A 374 -15.28 -26.56 -10.97
N ILE A 375 -14.36 -25.75 -10.44
CA ILE A 375 -13.17 -25.31 -11.19
C ILE A 375 -12.30 -26.49 -11.60
N GLU A 376 -12.06 -27.47 -10.73
CA GLU A 376 -11.31 -28.69 -11.07
C GLU A 376 -11.98 -29.51 -12.17
N SER A 377 -13.31 -29.66 -12.11
CA SER A 377 -14.09 -30.31 -13.17
C SER A 377 -13.96 -29.59 -14.52
N TRP A 378 -13.86 -28.27 -14.50
CA TRP A 378 -13.67 -27.48 -15.71
C TRP A 378 -12.27 -27.69 -16.29
N ILE A 379 -11.23 -27.63 -15.45
CA ILE A 379 -9.83 -27.89 -15.83
C ILE A 379 -9.68 -29.27 -16.46
N GLN A 380 -10.31 -30.31 -15.89
CA GLN A 380 -10.22 -31.67 -16.42
C GLN A 380 -10.81 -31.82 -17.82
N ARG A 381 -11.77 -30.96 -18.20
CA ARG A 381 -12.42 -30.95 -19.51
C ARG A 381 -11.68 -30.10 -20.54
N MET A 382 -10.61 -29.41 -20.16
CA MET A 382 -9.85 -28.57 -21.07
C MET A 382 -8.95 -29.39 -22.01
N PRO A 383 -8.74 -28.92 -23.27
CA PRO A 383 -7.74 -29.50 -24.17
C PRO A 383 -6.34 -29.53 -23.55
N ASP A 384 -5.52 -30.53 -23.90
CA ASP A 384 -4.19 -30.77 -23.29
C ASP A 384 -3.22 -29.60 -23.37
N LYS A 385 -3.31 -28.77 -24.42
CA LYS A 385 -2.52 -27.55 -24.55
C LYS A 385 -2.83 -26.48 -23.49
N TYR A 386 -3.88 -26.69 -22.68
CA TYR A 386 -4.39 -25.77 -21.66
C TYR A 386 -4.54 -26.43 -20.26
N ARG A 387 -4.06 -27.66 -20.05
CA ARG A 387 -4.07 -28.35 -18.74
C ARG A 387 -2.70 -28.28 -18.07
#